data_AF-A0A7C2A2J7-F1
#
_entry.id   AF-A0A7C2A2J7-F1
#
_cell.length_a   1.000
_cell.length_b   1.000
_cell.length_c   1.000
_cell.angle_alpha   90.00
_cell.angle_beta   90.00
_cell.angle_gamma   90.00
#
_symmetry.space_group_name_H-M   'P 1'
#
loop_
_entity.id
_entity.type
_entity.pdbx_description
1 polymer ?
#
loop_
_entity_poly.entity_id
_entity_poly.type
_entity_poly.pdbx_seq_one_letter_code
_entity_poly.pdbx_strand_id
1 'polypeptide(L)'
;MTDLGIYIKNADIQALAGINAGTDAKATAQTDVYVLNVEADINDQTLFDWSAAITAGGILDAALQLLLKQTGAAKCAMNVINADPTGYSVRERETAMDFLNSMFDSGIKTLKDKDTLAFIKGET
;
A
#
# COMPACT_ATOMS: atom_id res chain seq x y z
N MET A 1 -17.15 -0.78 9.56
CA MET A 1 -16.86 -0.59 8.13
C MET A 1 -16.05 -1.78 7.70
N THR A 2 -16.54 -2.56 6.74
CA THR A 2 -15.92 -3.83 6.34
C THR A 2 -14.65 -3.51 5.54
N ASP A 3 -13.48 -4.01 5.96
CA ASP A 3 -12.25 -3.88 5.18
C ASP A 3 -12.43 -4.64 3.86
N LEU A 4 -12.45 -3.91 2.74
CA LEU A 4 -12.62 -4.48 1.39
C LEU A 4 -11.29 -4.81 0.71
N GLY A 5 -10.16 -4.33 1.24
CA GLY A 5 -8.82 -4.75 0.82
C GLY A 5 -8.49 -6.16 1.28
N ILE A 6 -7.91 -6.95 0.37
CA ILE A 6 -7.47 -8.32 0.66
C ILE A 6 -6.34 -8.27 1.69
N TYR A 7 -5.38 -7.36 1.50
CA TYR A 7 -4.29 -7.16 2.44
C TYR A 7 -4.26 -5.76 3.04
N ILE A 8 -4.55 -4.71 2.27
CA ILE A 8 -4.52 -3.34 2.80
C ILE A 8 -5.68 -3.15 3.77
N LYS A 9 -5.37 -2.60 4.95
CA LYS A 9 -6.38 -2.30 5.99
C LYS A 9 -6.53 -0.81 6.18
N ASN A 10 -7.78 -0.38 6.34
CA ASN A 10 -8.12 1.04 6.51
C ASN A 10 -7.42 1.69 7.71
N ALA A 11 -7.17 0.93 8.78
CA ALA A 11 -6.45 1.42 9.96
C ALA A 11 -4.98 1.80 9.64
N ASP A 12 -4.30 1.03 8.78
CA ASP A 12 -2.91 1.27 8.40
C ASP A 12 -2.80 2.51 7.51
N ILE A 13 -3.76 2.71 6.61
CA ILE A 13 -3.86 3.91 5.77
C ILE A 13 -4.03 5.14 6.64
N GLN A 14 -4.92 5.10 7.64
CA GLN A 14 -5.15 6.22 8.55
C GLN A 14 -3.92 6.52 9.43
N ALA A 15 -3.19 5.51 9.85
CA ALA A 15 -1.95 5.67 10.59
C ALA A 15 -0.88 6.39 9.76
N LEU A 16 -0.74 6.04 8.47
CA LEU A 16 0.26 6.62 7.55
C LEU A 16 -0.17 7.97 6.95
N ALA A 17 -1.46 8.17 6.69
CA ALA A 17 -2.01 9.44 6.24
C ALA A 17 -1.98 10.51 7.35
N GLY A 18 -1.66 10.14 8.59
CA GLY A 18 -1.39 11.07 9.68
C GLY A 18 -2.61 11.76 10.27
N ILE A 19 -2.45 12.32 11.47
CA ILE A 19 -3.53 12.99 12.20
C ILE A 19 -4.03 14.26 11.50
N ASN A 20 -3.18 14.85 10.64
CA ASN A 20 -3.42 16.12 9.97
C ASN A 20 -4.25 16.01 8.68
N ALA A 21 -4.33 14.83 8.05
CA ALA A 21 -5.25 14.65 6.92
C ALA A 21 -6.70 14.91 7.35
N GLY A 22 -7.45 15.64 6.54
CA GLY A 22 -8.83 16.05 6.82
C GLY A 22 -9.72 14.84 7.11
N THR A 23 -10.71 15.00 8.00
CA THR A 23 -11.65 13.94 8.39
C THR A 23 -12.40 13.35 7.19
N ASP A 24 -12.75 14.19 6.21
CA ASP A 24 -13.45 13.77 4.98
C ASP A 24 -12.51 13.05 4.00
N ALA A 25 -11.24 13.45 3.94
CA ALA A 25 -10.22 12.77 3.16
C ALA A 25 -9.88 11.40 3.72
N LYS A 26 -9.85 11.26 5.06
CA LYS A 26 -9.73 9.98 5.76
C LYS A 26 -10.94 9.07 5.54
N ALA A 27 -12.13 9.64 5.41
CA ALA A 27 -13.34 8.90 5.04
C ALA A 27 -13.33 8.49 3.56
N THR A 28 -12.75 9.31 2.67
CA THR A 28 -12.56 8.98 1.25
C THR A 28 -11.43 7.97 1.05
N ALA A 29 -10.40 7.98 1.89
CA ALA A 29 -9.37 6.93 1.97
C ALA A 29 -9.97 5.55 2.24
N GLN A 30 -11.04 5.52 3.03
CA GLN A 30 -11.81 4.32 3.33
C GLN A 30 -12.73 3.91 2.18
N THR A 31 -12.79 4.66 1.07
CA THR A 31 -13.57 4.23 -0.10
C THR A 31 -12.80 3.20 -0.91
N ASP A 32 -13.49 2.10 -1.16
CA ASP A 32 -13.01 0.83 -1.70
C ASP A 32 -12.22 0.96 -3.01
N VAL A 33 -12.45 2.03 -3.76
CA VAL A 33 -11.82 2.29 -5.05
C VAL A 33 -10.32 2.53 -4.92
N TYR A 34 -9.85 3.26 -3.90
CA TYR A 34 -8.41 3.51 -3.75
C TYR A 34 -7.65 2.27 -3.32
N VAL A 35 -8.23 1.47 -2.43
CA VAL A 35 -7.63 0.24 -1.95
C VAL A 35 -7.51 -0.77 -3.09
N LEU A 36 -8.61 -1.04 -3.82
CA LEU A 36 -8.60 -1.99 -4.94
C LEU A 36 -7.66 -1.56 -6.07
N ASN A 37 -7.62 -0.25 -6.39
CA ASN A 37 -6.72 0.26 -7.42
C ASN A 37 -5.24 0.12 -7.02
N VAL A 38 -4.91 0.35 -5.75
CA VAL A 38 -3.53 0.19 -5.26
C VAL A 38 -3.15 -1.29 -5.18
N GLU A 39 -4.04 -2.18 -4.76
CA GLU A 39 -3.77 -3.61 -4.77
C GLU A 39 -3.51 -4.13 -6.20
N ALA A 40 -4.28 -3.63 -7.18
CA ALA A 40 -4.06 -3.93 -8.59
C ALA A 40 -2.75 -3.33 -9.13
N ASP A 41 -2.40 -2.09 -8.76
CA ASP A 41 -1.14 -1.44 -9.13
C ASP A 41 0.08 -2.21 -8.59
N ILE A 42 0.04 -2.68 -7.35
CA ILE A 42 1.10 -3.51 -6.77
C ILE A 42 1.23 -4.83 -7.54
N ASN A 43 0.12 -5.51 -7.85
CA ASN A 43 0.15 -6.75 -8.61
C ASN A 43 0.74 -6.54 -10.01
N ASP A 44 0.34 -5.48 -10.71
CA ASP A 44 0.87 -5.13 -12.04
C ASP A 44 2.36 -4.80 -11.99
N GLN A 45 2.78 -3.98 -11.02
CA GLN A 45 4.19 -3.63 -10.88
C GLN A 45 5.07 -4.81 -10.51
N THR A 46 4.59 -5.73 -9.67
CA THR A 46 5.35 -6.91 -9.24
C THR A 46 5.17 -8.11 -10.16
N LEU A 47 4.31 -8.01 -11.19
CA LEU A 47 3.95 -9.08 -12.12
C LEU A 47 3.43 -10.36 -11.43
N PHE A 48 2.97 -10.23 -10.18
CA PHE A 48 2.52 -11.35 -9.35
C PHE A 48 1.18 -11.01 -8.68
N ASP A 49 0.24 -11.95 -8.74
CA ASP A 49 -1.07 -11.80 -8.11
C ASP A 49 -1.00 -12.13 -6.61
N TRP A 50 -0.59 -11.15 -5.81
CA TRP A 50 -0.55 -11.27 -4.34
C TRP A 50 -1.96 -11.44 -3.75
N SER A 51 -2.98 -10.92 -4.43
CA SER A 51 -4.37 -11.00 -3.99
C SER A 51 -4.88 -12.44 -4.04
N ALA A 52 -4.60 -13.15 -5.14
CA ALA A 52 -4.87 -14.58 -5.25
C ALA A 52 -4.02 -15.41 -4.28
N ALA A 53 -2.73 -15.08 -4.10
CA ALA A 53 -1.85 -15.81 -3.20
C ALA A 53 -2.29 -15.75 -1.73
N ILE A 54 -2.77 -14.59 -1.27
CA ILE A 54 -3.32 -14.42 0.09
C ILE A 54 -4.65 -15.17 0.23
N THR A 55 -5.54 -15.02 -0.75
CA THR A 55 -6.88 -15.63 -0.71
C THR A 55 -6.84 -17.15 -0.77
N ALA A 56 -5.89 -17.72 -1.51
CA ALA A 56 -5.67 -19.16 -1.61
C ALA A 56 -5.09 -19.78 -0.32
N GLY A 57 -4.80 -18.97 0.71
CA GLY A 57 -4.14 -19.43 1.93
C GLY A 57 -2.68 -19.83 1.68
N GLY A 58 -2.07 -19.30 0.61
CA GLY A 58 -0.65 -19.50 0.34
C GLY A 58 0.17 -19.07 1.55
N ILE A 59 1.24 -19.81 1.85
CA ILE A 59 2.15 -19.52 2.96
C ILE A 59 2.96 -18.27 2.61
N LEU A 60 2.28 -17.12 2.64
CA LEU A 60 2.91 -15.82 2.67
C LEU A 60 3.43 -15.64 4.07
N ASP A 61 4.75 -15.64 4.18
CA ASP A 61 5.46 -15.30 5.41
C ASP A 61 4.85 -14.05 6.04
N ALA A 62 4.66 -14.05 7.35
CA ALA A 62 3.99 -12.97 8.07
C ALA A 62 4.70 -11.62 7.83
N ALA A 63 6.03 -11.65 7.66
CA ALA A 63 6.81 -10.48 7.30
C ALA A 63 6.49 -9.96 5.88
N LEU A 64 6.22 -10.85 4.93
CA LEU A 64 5.87 -10.47 3.56
C LEU A 64 4.47 -9.86 3.49
N GLN A 65 3.53 -10.41 4.26
CA GLN A 65 2.19 -9.82 4.41
C GLN A 65 2.27 -8.43 5.06
N LEU A 66 3.13 -8.25 6.07
CA LEU A 66 3.34 -6.95 6.69
C LEU A 66 3.97 -5.95 5.71
N LEU A 67 4.92 -6.40 4.89
CA LEU A 67 5.53 -5.57 3.85
C LEU A 67 4.49 -5.11 2.82
N LEU A 68 3.69 -6.03 2.27
CA LEU A 68 2.61 -5.72 1.33
C LEU A 68 1.61 -4.71 1.90
N LYS A 69 1.23 -4.90 3.18
CA LYS A 69 0.37 -3.97 3.92
C LYS A 69 0.96 -2.57 4.01
N GLN A 70 2.22 -2.47 4.43
CA GLN A 70 2.90 -1.18 4.58
C GLN A 70 3.10 -0.48 3.22
N THR A 71 3.47 -1.22 2.18
CA THR A 71 3.64 -0.69 0.83
C THR A 71 2.31 -0.18 0.26
N GLY A 72 1.25 -0.99 0.32
CA GLY A 72 -0.08 -0.58 -0.14
C GLY A 72 -0.67 0.57 0.67
N ALA A 73 -0.50 0.55 1.98
CA ALA A 73 -0.97 1.63 2.84
C ALA A 73 -0.22 2.95 2.58
N ALA A 74 1.08 2.91 2.24
CA ALA A 74 1.84 4.11 1.88
C ALA A 74 1.32 4.76 0.59
N LYS A 75 1.04 3.96 -0.45
CA LYS A 75 0.46 4.46 -1.71
C LYS A 75 -0.96 5.00 -1.53
N CYS A 76 -1.79 4.32 -0.73
CA CYS A 76 -3.11 4.80 -0.38
C CYS A 76 -3.02 6.14 0.39
N ALA A 77 -2.12 6.25 1.38
CA ALA A 77 -1.92 7.48 2.14
C ALA A 77 -1.50 8.65 1.25
N MET A 78 -0.64 8.42 0.26
CA MET A 78 -0.29 9.44 -0.73
C MET A 78 -1.50 9.93 -1.53
N ASN A 79 -2.36 9.01 -2.00
CA ASN A 79 -3.57 9.36 -2.74
C ASN A 79 -4.51 10.23 -1.88
N VAL A 80 -4.57 9.95 -0.58
CA VAL A 80 -5.38 10.72 0.38
C VAL A 80 -4.83 12.12 0.60
N ILE A 81 -3.52 12.25 0.82
CA ILE A 81 -2.85 13.55 0.99
C ILE A 81 -2.97 14.40 -0.28
N ASN A 82 -2.94 13.78 -1.46
CA ASN A 82 -3.16 14.47 -2.74
C ASN A 82 -4.63 14.88 -2.93
N ALA A 83 -5.59 14.07 -2.48
CA ALA A 83 -7.01 14.38 -2.59
C ALA A 83 -7.42 15.54 -1.67
N ASP A 84 -6.81 15.66 -0.50
CA ASP A 84 -7.05 16.78 0.43
C ASP A 84 -5.74 17.29 1.06
N PRO A 85 -5.10 18.28 0.42
CA PRO A 85 -3.89 18.88 0.93
C PRO A 85 -4.15 19.93 2.01
N THR A 86 -5.42 20.27 2.33
CA THR A 86 -5.74 21.43 3.18
C THR A 86 -5.29 21.26 4.63
N GLY A 87 -5.13 20.01 5.08
CA GLY A 87 -4.62 19.66 6.39
C GLY A 87 -3.10 19.78 6.56
N TYR A 88 -2.35 20.03 5.49
CA TYR A 88 -0.90 20.11 5.50
C TYR A 88 -0.38 21.47 5.05
N SER A 89 0.66 21.99 5.71
CA SER A 89 1.46 23.03 5.08
C SER A 89 2.23 22.44 3.89
N VAL A 90 2.55 23.27 2.89
CA VAL A 90 3.21 22.83 1.65
C VAL A 90 4.46 21.98 1.93
N ARG A 91 5.26 22.39 2.91
CA ARG A 91 6.53 21.73 3.26
C ARG A 91 6.33 20.41 4.02
N GLU A 92 5.35 20.34 4.91
CA GLU A 92 5.00 19.09 5.61
C GLU A 92 4.43 18.07 4.64
N ARG A 93 3.63 18.53 3.66
CA ARG A 93 3.10 17.68 2.60
C ARG A 93 4.22 17.07 1.76
N GLU A 94 5.15 17.88 1.27
CA GLU A 94 6.30 17.40 0.48
C GLU A 94 7.13 16.39 1.26
N THR A 95 7.44 16.69 2.52
CA THR A 95 8.22 15.78 3.38
C THR A 95 7.49 14.45 3.62
N ALA A 96 6.17 14.50 3.87
CA ALA A 96 5.37 13.30 4.04
C ALA A 96 5.29 12.48 2.75
N MET A 97 5.11 13.14 1.61
CA MET A 97 5.06 12.48 0.30
C MET A 97 6.39 11.84 -0.08
N ASP A 98 7.52 12.49 0.21
CA ASP A 98 8.85 11.93 -0.03
C ASP A 98 9.10 10.67 0.82
N PHE A 99 8.69 10.71 2.10
CA PHE A 99 8.81 9.55 2.99
C PHE A 99 7.92 8.39 2.52
N LEU A 100 6.65 8.66 2.17
CA LEU A 100 5.71 7.65 1.70
C LEU A 100 6.13 7.06 0.34
N ASN A 101 6.63 7.89 -0.58
CA ASN A 101 7.21 7.41 -1.84
C ASN A 101 8.40 6.50 -1.59
N SER A 102 9.33 6.90 -0.70
CA SER A 102 10.50 6.07 -0.38
C SER A 102 10.09 4.72 0.21
N MET A 103 9.08 4.69 1.09
CA MET A 103 8.53 3.44 1.62
C MET A 103 7.88 2.58 0.54
N PHE A 104 7.11 3.18 -0.37
CA PHE A 104 6.48 2.47 -1.48
C PHE A 104 7.52 1.86 -2.43
N ASP A 105 8.46 2.66 -2.91
CA ASP A 105 9.49 2.23 -3.86
C ASP A 105 10.41 1.17 -3.27
N SER A 106 10.82 1.33 -2.01
CA SER A 106 11.61 0.32 -1.31
C SER A 106 10.83 -0.99 -1.12
N GLY A 107 9.53 -0.89 -0.83
CA GLY A 107 8.64 -2.04 -0.71
C GLY A 107 8.49 -2.79 -2.03
N ILE A 108 8.15 -2.08 -3.11
CA ILE A 108 8.03 -2.63 -4.46
C ILE A 108 9.34 -3.29 -4.92
N LYS A 109 10.49 -2.65 -4.69
CA LYS A 109 11.78 -3.24 -5.03
C LYS A 109 12.00 -4.56 -4.31
N THR A 110 11.70 -4.61 -3.01
CA THR A 110 11.85 -5.84 -2.21
C THR A 110 10.89 -6.94 -2.68
N LEU A 111 9.66 -6.59 -3.06
CA LEU A 111 8.68 -7.52 -3.60
C LEU A 111 9.09 -8.07 -4.97
N LYS A 112 9.62 -7.20 -5.85
CA LYS A 112 10.21 -7.60 -7.15
C LYS A 112 11.42 -8.52 -6.97
N ASP A 113 12.33 -8.20 -6.06
CA ASP A 113 13.53 -9.02 -5.81
C ASP A 113 13.19 -10.43 -5.30
N LYS A 114 12.09 -10.58 -4.56
CA LYS A 114 11.55 -11.88 -4.13
C LYS A 114 11.01 -12.71 -5.30
N ASP A 115 10.36 -12.07 -6.26
CA ASP A 115 9.95 -12.73 -7.51
C ASP A 115 11.16 -13.19 -8.33
N THR A 116 12.20 -12.35 -8.43
CA THR A 116 13.48 -12.74 -9.06
C THR A 116 14.14 -13.92 -8.34
N LEU A 117 14.06 -13.99 -7.02
CA LEU A 117 14.58 -15.13 -6.24
C LEU A 117 13.76 -16.42 -6.48
N ALA A 118 12.45 -16.32 -6.70
CA ALA A 118 11.63 -17.46 -7.09
C ALA A 118 11.96 -17.93 -8.53
N PHE A 119 12.14 -16.99 -9.47
CA PHE A 119 12.59 -17.26 -10.84
C PHE A 119 13.97 -17.94 -10.89
N ILE A 120 14.94 -17.46 -10.12
CA ILE A 120 16.29 -18.04 -10.06
C ILE A 120 16.29 -19.41 -9.36
N LYS A 121 15.37 -19.65 -8.42
CA LYS A 121 15.25 -20.96 -7.75
C LYS A 121 14.61 -22.05 -8.60
N GLY A 122 14.07 -21.75 -9.77
CA GLY A 122 13.57 -22.77 -10.70
C GLY A 122 12.48 -23.65 -10.09
N GLU A 123 11.60 -23.06 -9.27
CA GLU A 123 10.35 -23.74 -8.91
C GLU A 123 9.41 -23.62 -10.13
N THR A 124 9.41 -24.70 -10.92
CA THR A 124 8.50 -25.00 -12.04
C THR A 124 7.06 -25.18 -11.60
#